data_AF-A0A527I9G9-F1
#
_entry.id   AF-A0A527I9G9-F1
#
_cell.length_a   1.000
_cell.length_b   1.000
_cell.length_c   1.000
_cell.angle_alpha   90.00
_cell.angle_beta   90.00
_cell.angle_gamma   90.00
#
_symmetry.space_group_name_H-M   'P 1'
#
loop_
_entity.id
_entity.type
_entity.pdbx_description
1 polymer ?
#
loop_
_entity_poly.entity_id
_entity_poly.type
_entity_poly.pdbx_seq_one_letter_code
_entity_poly.pdbx_strand_id
1 'polypeptide(L)' 'MSTSPKNTPALLDVQDVSKAFGTVQVLRSVSLQVAKGEVVTVIG' A
#
# COMPACT_ATOMS: atom_id res chain seq x y z
N MET A 1 -3.10 3.84 -20.37
CA MET A 1 -2.86 2.76 -19.40
C MET A 1 -2.71 3.46 -18.06
N SER A 2 -3.53 3.29 -17.02
CA SER A 2 -4.58 2.33 -16.71
C SER A 2 -5.62 3.04 -15.84
N THR A 3 -6.85 2.54 -15.89
CA THR A 3 -8.07 2.99 -15.23
C THR A 3 -7.90 3.61 -13.83
N SER A 4 -8.47 4.81 -13.62
CA SER A 4 -8.82 5.35 -12.32
C SER A 4 -10.21 4.85 -11.91
N PRO A 5 -10.35 4.05 -10.83
CA PRO A 5 -11.63 3.96 -10.17
C PRO A 5 -11.48 3.95 -8.63
N LYS A 6 -11.77 5.07 -7.98
CA LYS A 6 -12.48 5.15 -6.68
C LYS A 6 -12.45 6.60 -6.20
N ASN A 7 -13.56 7.30 -6.40
CA ASN A 7 -13.83 8.59 -5.76
C ASN A 7 -14.23 8.41 -4.27
N THR A 8 -13.84 7.28 -3.67
CA THR A 8 -14.09 6.95 -2.26
C THR A 8 -12.79 7.19 -1.53
N PRO A 9 -12.78 8.03 -0.47
CA PRO A 9 -11.58 8.24 0.33
C PRO A 9 -11.03 6.88 0.79
N ALA A 10 -9.74 6.65 0.56
CA ALA A 10 -9.06 5.51 1.14
C ALA A 10 -9.22 5.57 2.66
N LEU A 11 -9.65 4.46 3.27
CA LEU A 11 -9.74 4.35 4.73
C LEU A 11 -8.34 4.18 5.32
N LEU A 12 -7.48 3.46 4.60
CA LEU A 12 -6.06 3.34 4.86
C LEU A 12 -5.30 3.73 3.60
N ASP A 13 -4.40 4.69 3.73
CA ASP A 13 -3.51 5.16 2.67
C ASP A 13 -2.06 5.06 3.17
N VAL A 14 -1.29 4.18 2.55
CA VAL A 14 0.12 3.93 2.83
C VAL A 14 0.91 4.52 1.68
N GLN A 15 1.83 5.44 1.99
CA GLN A 15 2.62 6.14 0.98
C GLN A 15 4.11 5.96 1.25
N ASP A 16 4.82 5.46 0.23
CA ASP A 16 6.28 5.39 0.13
C ASP A 16 7.00 4.74 1.32
N VAL A 17 6.36 3.75 1.96
CA VAL A 17 6.91 3.11 3.16
C VAL A 17 8.15 2.30 2.82
N SER A 18 9.23 2.61 3.53
CA SER A 18 10.52 1.93 3.42
C SER A 18 10.97 1.43 4.79
N LYS A 19 11.55 0.24 4.84
CA LYS A 19 12.02 -0.39 6.09
C LYS A 19 13.28 -1.20 5.82
N ALA A 20 14.24 -1.08 6.74
CA ALA A 20 15.44 -1.90 6.79
C ALA A 20 15.62 -2.52 8.17
N PHE A 21 16.30 -3.66 8.20
CA PHE A 21 16.88 -4.26 9.40
C PHE A 21 18.39 -4.37 9.18
N GLY A 22 19.16 -3.50 9.85
CA GLY A 22 20.59 -3.35 9.58
C GLY A 22 20.82 -2.94 8.12
N THR A 23 21.62 -3.73 7.40
CA THR A 23 21.93 -3.50 5.98
C THR A 23 20.89 -4.07 5.02
N VAL A 24 19.90 -4.83 5.52
CA VAL A 24 18.90 -5.50 4.68
C VAL A 24 17.67 -4.62 4.52
N GLN A 25 17.43 -4.16 3.28
CA GLN A 25 16.22 -3.42 2.92
C GLN A 25 15.06 -4.39 2.65
N VAL A 26 14.04 -4.35 3.53
CA VAL A 26 12.89 -5.27 3.50
C VAL A 26 11.62 -4.68 2.90
N LEU A 27 11.42 -3.36 2.96
CA LEU A 27 10.34 -2.66 2.22
C LEU A 27 10.97 -1.53 1.41
N ARG A 28 10.64 -1.40 0.13
CA ARG A 28 11.21 -0.42 -0.79
C ARG A 28 10.08 0.45 -1.36
N SER A 29 9.89 1.64 -0.79
CA SER A 29 8.89 2.63 -1.24
C SER A 29 7.53 2.00 -1.59
N VAL A 30 6.97 1.27 -0.63
CA VAL A 30 5.70 0.57 -0.82
C VAL A 30 4.54 1.52 -0.56
N SER A 31 3.63 1.59 -1.53
CA SER A 31 2.38 2.35 -1.43
C SER A 31 1.19 1.42 -1.63
N LEU A 32 0.16 1.58 -0.79
CA LEU A 32 -1.05 0.74 -0.79
C LEU A 32 -2.24 1.57 -0.31
N GLN A 33 -3.40 1.36 -0.94
CA GLN A 33 -4.66 1.94 -0.51
C GLN A 33 -5.69 0.86 -0.23
N VAL A 34 -6.47 1.06 0.83
CA VAL A 34 -7.60 0.19 1.17
C VAL A 34 -8.83 1.08 1.39
N ALA A 35 -9.87 0.87 0.59
CA ALA A 35 -11.13 1.57 0.75
C ALA A 35 -11.94 1.02 1.93
N LYS A 36 -12.91 1.80 2.43
CA LYS A 36 -13.82 1.34 3.47
C LYS A 36 -14.60 0.09 3.01
N GLY A 37 -14.55 -0.98 3.79
CA GLY A 37 -15.22 -2.26 3.48
C GLY A 37 -14.46 -3.17 2.52
N GLU A 38 -13.28 -2.76 2.06
CA GLU A 38 -12.39 -3.57 1.22
C GLU A 38 -11.55 -4.51 2.09
N VAL A 39 -11.49 -5.79 1.70
CA VAL A 39 -10.67 -6.81 2.36
C VAL A 39 -9.46 -7.09 1.48
N VAL A 40 -8.27 -6.74 1.98
CA VAL A 40 -6.99 -6.95 1.30
C VAL A 40 -6.17 -7.94 2.11
N THR A 41 -5.54 -8.90 1.43
CA THR A 41 -4.62 -9.87 2.05
C THR A 41 -3.22 -9.66 1.48
N VAL A 42 -2.22 -9.72 2.36
CA VAL A 42 -0.80 -9.74 1.97
C VAL A 42 -0.36 -11.19 1.84
N ILE A 43 0.31 -11.52 0.74
CA ILE A 43 0.86 -12.84 0.46
C ILE A 43 2.36 -12.74 0.18
N GLY A 44 3.10 -13.77 0.58
CA GLY A 44 4.57 -13.81 0.49
C GLY A 44 5.22 -14.17 1.80
#